data_AF-A0A7Y5LH86-F1
#
_entry.id   AF-A0A7Y5LH86-F1
#
_cell.length_a   1.000
_cell.length_b   1.000
_cell.length_c   1.000
_cell.angle_alpha   90.00
_cell.angle_beta   90.00
_cell.angle_gamma   90.00
#
_symmetry.space_group_name_H-M   'P 1'
#
loop_
_entity.id
_entity.type
_entity.pdbx_description
1 polymer ?
#
loop_
_entity_poly.entity_id
_entity_poly.type
_entity_poly.pdbx_seq_one_letter_code
_entity_poly.pdbx_strand_id
1 'polypeptide(L)'
;MTVTFALRHLCLLTALVNIAGNVLLLALYPSIFGRLGVPAPEDARGFVLESVLSFTMGVVALLIFLNPSRAIPLLKIGIAGKGAYAVVTYYFFAFHNLDSFYLIFAAWDAFFVVVFLLYWIHLESPDLPRLQTVIHPGLGGALSKRAVILTFSLTGNGRKAVEQLAAGLRSGSYNVDIVCVRPAEPVFRFPMSLGSFVRIVVRALFRYPAQIDRLDVPRRDYDLVVVESPTWLLGMAAPVEAVFQDPENRWLFEGRDAAAMVVCRGAHRRSRAMMVRWMNRLGANVVSARGFEHEGREPRRLMSLWFYLIFRRPGFPPVLAEPRYGLSEKSLREIRMFGERLAGRPLLQPASYVTEGSHV
;
A
#
# COMPACT_ATOMS: atom_id res chain seq x y z
N MET A 1 -9.01 3.66 -11.59
CA MET A 1 -9.78 3.95 -10.36
C MET A 1 -8.80 4.02 -9.21
N THR A 2 -8.72 5.14 -8.48
CA THR A 2 -7.72 5.32 -7.41
C THR A 2 -8.14 4.58 -6.14
N VAL A 3 -7.20 4.23 -5.25
CA VAL A 3 -7.54 3.62 -3.95
C VAL A 3 -8.48 4.49 -3.13
N THR A 4 -8.31 5.81 -3.22
CA THR A 4 -9.23 6.79 -2.64
C THR A 4 -10.64 6.58 -3.16
N PHE A 5 -10.83 6.34 -4.46
CA PHE A 5 -12.15 6.05 -5.04
C PHE A 5 -12.71 4.75 -4.48
N ALA A 6 -11.92 3.67 -4.41
CA ALA A 6 -12.40 2.37 -3.92
C ALA A 6 -12.84 2.44 -2.45
N LEU A 7 -11.99 2.98 -1.56
CA LEU A 7 -12.31 3.13 -0.13
C LEU A 7 -13.51 4.06 0.09
N ARG A 8 -13.61 5.13 -0.71
CA ARG A 8 -14.76 6.04 -0.70
C ARG A 8 -16.06 5.31 -1.04
N HIS A 9 -16.08 4.52 -2.11
CA HIS A 9 -17.29 3.80 -2.52
C HIS A 9 -17.66 2.65 -1.57
N LEU A 10 -16.68 2.05 -0.89
CA LEU A 10 -16.97 1.13 0.21
C LEU A 10 -17.70 1.84 1.37
N CYS A 11 -17.36 3.09 1.68
CA CYS A 11 -18.11 3.87 2.68
C CYS A 11 -19.55 4.16 2.22
N LEU A 12 -19.77 4.40 0.91
CA LEU A 12 -21.13 4.54 0.37
C LEU A 12 -21.90 3.22 0.50
N LEU A 13 -21.27 2.08 0.21
CA LEU A 13 -21.89 0.77 0.40
C LEU A 13 -22.31 0.56 1.86
N THR A 14 -21.43 0.88 2.82
CA THR A 14 -21.78 0.84 4.26
C THR A 14 -22.96 1.74 4.55
N ALA A 15 -22.96 2.96 4.01
CA ALA A 15 -24.03 3.92 4.23
C ALA A 15 -25.36 3.38 3.74
N LEU A 16 -25.41 2.85 2.52
CA LEU A 16 -26.63 2.28 1.93
C LEU A 16 -27.13 1.07 2.73
N VAL A 17 -26.26 0.12 3.06
CA VAL A 17 -26.64 -1.07 3.82
C VAL A 17 -27.11 -0.71 5.22
N ASN A 18 -26.41 0.18 5.92
CA ASN A 18 -26.79 0.52 7.29
C ASN A 18 -28.01 1.44 7.36
N ILE A 19 -28.16 2.41 6.43
CA ILE A 19 -29.33 3.30 6.42
C ILE A 19 -30.56 2.52 5.93
N ALA A 20 -30.51 2.03 4.68
CA ALA A 20 -31.67 1.40 4.06
C ALA A 20 -31.97 0.03 4.69
N GLY A 21 -30.93 -0.75 5.01
CA GLY A 21 -31.10 -2.06 5.63
C GLY A 21 -31.72 -1.99 7.01
N ASN A 22 -31.32 -1.04 7.87
CA ASN A 22 -31.92 -0.92 9.21
C ASN A 22 -33.35 -0.35 9.15
N VAL A 23 -33.65 0.58 8.23
CA VAL A 23 -35.04 1.01 8.00
C VAL A 23 -35.92 -0.16 7.55
N LEU A 24 -35.42 -0.98 6.61
CA LEU A 24 -36.14 -2.14 6.11
C LEU A 24 -36.32 -3.23 7.17
N LEU A 25 -35.27 -3.51 7.96
CA LEU A 25 -35.32 -4.42 9.09
C LEU A 25 -36.37 -3.95 10.10
N LEU A 26 -36.32 -2.70 10.56
CA LEU A 26 -37.30 -2.19 11.52
C LEU A 26 -38.74 -2.24 10.99
N ALA A 27 -38.95 -1.96 9.70
CA ALA A 27 -40.28 -1.99 9.10
C ALA A 27 -40.83 -3.42 8.92
N LEU A 28 -39.97 -4.42 8.69
CA LEU A 28 -40.38 -5.74 8.21
C LEU A 28 -39.78 -6.92 8.99
N TYR A 29 -39.17 -6.71 10.17
CA TYR A 29 -38.38 -7.77 10.82
C TYR A 29 -39.15 -9.09 11.04
N PRO A 30 -40.44 -9.14 11.45
CA PRO A 30 -41.10 -10.42 11.67
C PRO A 30 -41.19 -11.24 10.37
N SER A 31 -41.46 -10.54 9.26
CA SER A 31 -41.55 -11.14 7.92
C SER A 31 -40.19 -11.55 7.36
N ILE A 32 -39.14 -10.76 7.61
CA ILE A 32 -37.78 -11.05 7.13
C ILE A 32 -37.21 -12.26 7.88
N PHE A 33 -37.27 -12.26 9.21
CA PHE A 33 -36.76 -13.36 10.04
C PHE A 33 -37.53 -14.66 9.78
N GLY A 34 -38.87 -14.57 9.64
CA GLY A 34 -39.70 -15.72 9.27
C GLY A 34 -39.35 -16.32 7.90
N ARG A 35 -39.06 -15.48 6.89
CA ARG A 35 -38.65 -15.97 5.55
C ARG A 35 -37.24 -16.54 5.52
N LEU A 36 -36.34 -16.00 6.34
CA LEU A 36 -34.97 -16.48 6.44
C LEU A 36 -34.85 -17.73 7.33
N GLY A 37 -35.91 -18.11 8.05
CA GLY A 37 -35.93 -19.25 8.96
C GLY A 37 -35.05 -19.04 10.20
N VAL A 38 -34.90 -17.79 10.64
CA VAL A 38 -33.99 -17.40 11.73
C VAL A 38 -34.80 -16.90 12.91
N PRO A 39 -34.42 -17.21 14.17
CA PRO A 39 -35.11 -16.70 15.35
C PRO A 39 -35.11 -15.17 15.38
N ALA A 40 -36.31 -14.60 15.54
CA ALA A 40 -36.48 -13.17 15.75
C ALA A 40 -35.87 -12.75 17.10
N PRO A 41 -35.41 -11.49 17.23
CA PRO A 41 -34.89 -10.98 18.50
C PRO A 41 -35.96 -11.05 19.59
N GLU A 42 -35.62 -11.65 20.75
CA GLU A 42 -36.52 -11.71 21.90
C GLU A 42 -36.73 -10.33 22.55
N ASP A 43 -35.67 -9.51 22.60
CA ASP A 43 -35.71 -8.13 23.10
C ASP A 43 -35.94 -7.14 21.94
N ALA A 44 -37.20 -6.80 21.71
CA ALA A 44 -37.58 -5.81 20.69
C ALA A 44 -36.98 -4.42 20.96
N ARG A 45 -36.79 -4.01 22.22
CA ARG A 45 -36.26 -2.67 22.54
C ARG A 45 -34.75 -2.61 22.26
N GLY A 46 -34.02 -3.65 22.68
CA GLY A 46 -32.60 -3.82 22.35
C GLY A 46 -32.37 -3.84 20.85
N PHE A 47 -33.18 -4.59 20.10
CA PHE A 47 -33.09 -4.66 18.63
C PHE A 47 -33.34 -3.29 17.96
N VAL A 48 -34.32 -2.52 18.44
CA VAL A 48 -34.60 -1.17 17.92
C VAL A 48 -33.41 -0.23 18.19
N LEU A 49 -32.87 -0.24 19.41
CA LEU A 49 -31.71 0.56 19.77
C LEU A 49 -30.49 0.22 18.90
N GLU A 50 -30.22 -1.08 18.72
CA GLU A 50 -29.14 -1.60 17.88
C GLU A 50 -29.29 -1.12 16.42
N SER A 51 -30.50 -1.21 15.87
CA SER A 51 -30.82 -0.76 14.52
C SER A 51 -30.62 0.75 14.35
N VAL A 52 -30.99 1.55 15.35
CA VAL A 52 -30.77 3.01 15.37
C VAL A 52 -29.28 3.34 15.42
N LEU A 53 -28.50 2.66 16.27
CA LEU A 53 -27.05 2.86 16.34
C LEU A 53 -26.38 2.51 15.00
N SER A 54 -26.77 1.38 14.39
CA SER A 54 -26.27 0.99 13.08
C SER A 54 -26.65 2.00 11.99
N PHE A 55 -27.89 2.52 12.00
CA PHE A 55 -28.33 3.60 11.11
C PHE A 55 -27.44 4.85 11.26
N THR A 56 -27.16 5.29 12.50
CA THR A 56 -26.27 6.42 12.77
C THR A 56 -24.88 6.19 12.16
N MET A 57 -24.34 4.98 12.27
CA MET A 57 -23.07 4.63 11.62
C MET A 57 -23.17 4.69 10.08
N GLY A 58 -24.33 4.38 9.50
CA GLY A 58 -24.60 4.58 8.09
C GLY A 58 -24.57 6.05 7.67
N VAL A 59 -25.13 6.94 8.49
CA VAL A 59 -25.04 8.40 8.29
C VAL A 59 -23.60 8.88 8.36
N VAL A 60 -22.83 8.42 9.35
CA VAL A 60 -21.39 8.71 9.47
C VAL A 60 -20.65 8.28 8.19
N ALA A 61 -20.90 7.07 7.70
CA ALA A 61 -20.30 6.57 6.47
C ALA A 61 -20.68 7.40 5.22
N LEU A 62 -21.93 7.89 5.16
CA LEU A 62 -22.39 8.78 4.09
C LEU A 62 -21.66 10.12 4.12
N LEU A 63 -21.51 10.72 5.31
CA LEU A 63 -20.78 11.98 5.48
C LEU A 63 -19.31 11.83 5.08
N ILE A 64 -18.67 10.70 5.42
CA ILE A 64 -17.32 10.35 4.98
C ILE A 64 -17.27 10.23 3.44
N PHE A 65 -18.26 9.58 2.83
CA PHE A 65 -18.35 9.48 1.37
C PHE A 65 -18.48 10.85 0.70
N LEU A 66 -19.31 11.75 1.25
CA LEU A 66 -19.55 13.06 0.66
C LEU A 66 -18.32 13.96 0.74
N ASN A 67 -17.63 14.01 1.88
CA ASN A 67 -16.49 14.91 2.09
C ASN A 67 -15.35 14.26 2.90
N PRO A 68 -14.55 13.39 2.28
CA PRO A 68 -13.61 12.54 3.01
C PRO A 68 -12.48 13.30 3.72
N SER A 69 -11.97 14.39 3.15
CA SER A 69 -10.87 15.16 3.77
C SER A 69 -11.30 15.89 5.04
N ARG A 70 -12.57 16.32 5.14
CA ARG A 70 -13.13 16.95 6.34
C ARG A 70 -13.67 15.94 7.36
N ALA A 71 -13.81 14.68 6.96
CA ALA A 71 -14.42 13.62 7.75
C ALA A 71 -13.40 12.73 8.49
N ILE A 72 -12.15 13.15 8.66
CA ILE A 72 -11.15 12.39 9.43
C ILE A 72 -11.62 12.11 10.87
N PRO A 73 -12.18 13.08 11.63
CA PRO A 73 -12.74 12.78 12.96
C PRO A 73 -13.88 11.76 12.88
N LEU A 74 -14.72 11.84 11.85
CA LEU A 74 -15.82 10.90 11.61
C LEU A 74 -15.32 9.49 11.28
N LEU A 75 -14.19 9.35 10.59
CA LEU A 75 -13.55 8.05 10.38
C LEU A 75 -13.10 7.42 11.72
N LYS A 76 -12.53 8.22 12.64
CA LYS A 76 -12.12 7.73 13.97
C LYS A 76 -13.33 7.29 14.80
N ILE A 77 -14.39 8.08 14.80
CA ILE A 77 -15.68 7.72 15.42
C ILE A 77 -16.24 6.46 14.76
N GLY A 78 -16.15 6.39 13.42
CA GLY A 78 -16.49 5.25 12.59
C GLY A 78 -15.86 3.95 13.07
N ILE A 79 -14.54 3.97 13.24
CA ILE A 79 -13.70 2.87 13.71
C ILE A 79 -14.10 2.45 15.13
N ALA A 80 -14.21 3.41 16.05
CA ALA A 80 -14.54 3.13 17.45
C ALA A 80 -15.96 2.53 17.58
N GLY A 81 -16.95 3.12 16.92
CA GLY A 81 -18.33 2.68 16.95
C GLY A 81 -18.51 1.28 16.36
N LYS A 82 -18.00 1.05 15.14
CA LYS A 82 -18.08 -0.28 14.49
C LYS A 82 -17.25 -1.33 15.23
N GLY A 83 -16.11 -0.94 15.79
CA GLY A 83 -15.26 -1.82 16.59
C GLY A 83 -15.95 -2.27 17.88
N ALA A 84 -16.54 -1.33 18.61
CA ALA A 84 -17.31 -1.65 19.81
C ALA A 84 -18.47 -2.59 19.49
N TYR A 85 -19.20 -2.33 18.40
CA TYR A 85 -20.31 -3.17 17.97
C TYR A 85 -19.86 -4.60 17.67
N ALA A 86 -18.83 -4.77 16.83
CA ALA A 86 -18.30 -6.09 16.49
C ALA A 86 -17.85 -6.89 17.73
N VAL A 87 -17.21 -6.22 18.71
CA VAL A 87 -16.79 -6.84 19.97
C VAL A 87 -17.98 -7.25 20.82
N VAL A 88 -18.98 -6.38 20.96
CA VAL A 88 -20.19 -6.66 21.75
C VAL A 88 -20.97 -7.82 21.14
N THR A 89 -21.24 -7.81 19.84
CA THR A 89 -21.94 -8.90 19.14
C THR A 89 -21.20 -10.23 19.32
N TYR A 90 -19.86 -10.23 19.19
CA TYR A 90 -19.06 -11.43 19.41
C TYR A 90 -19.10 -11.91 20.86
N TYR A 91 -19.06 -11.00 21.85
CA TYR A 91 -19.18 -11.34 23.26
C TYR A 91 -20.51 -12.03 23.57
N PHE A 92 -21.63 -11.49 23.08
CA PHE A 92 -22.94 -12.11 23.28
C PHE A 92 -23.08 -13.47 22.59
N PHE A 93 -22.47 -13.65 21.42
CA PHE A 93 -22.35 -14.97 20.78
C PHE A 93 -21.56 -15.96 21.62
N ALA A 94 -20.39 -15.56 22.13
CA ALA A 94 -19.50 -16.46 22.84
C ALA A 94 -20.00 -16.86 24.24
N PHE A 95 -20.74 -15.98 24.92
CA PHE A 95 -21.05 -16.14 26.35
C PHE A 95 -22.53 -16.09 26.72
N HIS A 96 -23.42 -15.66 25.81
CA HIS A 96 -24.83 -15.38 26.14
C HIS A 96 -25.82 -15.93 25.10
N ASN A 97 -25.46 -17.03 24.44
CA ASN A 97 -26.33 -17.78 23.51
C ASN A 97 -26.94 -16.94 22.37
N LEU A 98 -26.21 -15.94 21.85
CA LEU A 98 -26.64 -15.30 20.60
C LEU A 98 -26.55 -16.31 19.45
N ASP A 99 -27.58 -16.35 18.61
CA ASP A 99 -27.60 -17.26 17.45
C ASP A 99 -26.43 -16.95 16.50
N SER A 100 -25.83 -18.01 15.94
CA SER A 100 -24.69 -17.91 15.02
C SER A 100 -24.96 -17.04 13.79
N PHE A 101 -26.23 -16.88 13.38
CA PHE A 101 -26.65 -15.97 12.32
C PHE A 101 -26.15 -14.55 12.55
N TYR A 102 -26.22 -14.04 13.79
CA TYR A 102 -25.85 -12.66 14.10
C TYR A 102 -24.36 -12.38 13.98
N LEU A 103 -23.51 -13.42 13.90
CA LEU A 103 -22.08 -13.24 13.58
C LEU A 103 -21.85 -12.59 12.22
N ILE A 104 -22.81 -12.65 11.29
CA ILE A 104 -22.69 -11.94 10.01
C ILE A 104 -22.56 -10.43 10.22
N PHE A 105 -23.25 -9.87 11.22
CA PHE A 105 -23.18 -8.45 11.56
C PHE A 105 -21.84 -8.11 12.23
N ALA A 106 -21.35 -8.96 13.12
CA ALA A 106 -20.02 -8.80 13.71
C ALA A 106 -18.91 -8.81 12.64
N ALA A 107 -19.00 -9.75 11.68
CA ALA A 107 -18.06 -9.85 10.57
C ALA A 107 -18.15 -8.64 9.62
N TRP A 108 -19.37 -8.17 9.32
CA TRP A 108 -19.62 -6.97 8.53
C TRP A 108 -18.99 -5.74 9.19
N ASP A 109 -19.18 -5.57 10.49
CA ASP A 109 -18.67 -4.41 11.22
C ASP A 109 -17.15 -4.45 11.37
N ALA A 110 -16.57 -5.62 11.66
CA ALA A 110 -15.13 -5.82 11.65
C ALA A 110 -14.51 -5.50 10.28
N PHE A 111 -15.16 -5.89 9.18
CA PHE A 111 -14.71 -5.52 7.84
C PHE A 111 -14.69 -4.00 7.63
N PHE A 112 -15.73 -3.27 8.05
CA PHE A 112 -15.78 -1.82 7.90
C PHE A 112 -14.86 -1.05 8.85
N VAL A 113 -14.57 -1.59 10.03
CA VAL A 113 -13.47 -1.08 10.87
C VAL A 113 -12.17 -1.06 10.08
N VAL A 114 -11.85 -2.16 9.39
CA VAL A 114 -10.65 -2.23 8.54
C VAL A 114 -10.73 -1.22 7.40
N VAL A 115 -11.86 -1.11 6.70
CA VAL A 115 -12.04 -0.13 5.61
C VAL A 115 -11.82 1.30 6.10
N PHE A 116 -12.46 1.69 7.21
CA PHE A 116 -12.30 3.03 7.78
C PHE A 116 -10.89 3.29 8.26
N LEU A 117 -10.24 2.31 8.91
CA LEU A 117 -8.85 2.40 9.33
C LEU A 117 -7.92 2.64 8.14
N LEU A 118 -8.09 1.87 7.05
CA LEU A 118 -7.28 2.03 5.84
C LEU A 118 -7.53 3.37 5.16
N TYR A 119 -8.78 3.84 5.14
CA TYR A 119 -9.10 5.14 4.56
C TYR A 119 -8.51 6.29 5.38
N TRP A 120 -8.63 6.19 6.70
CA TRP A 120 -8.03 7.14 7.63
C TRP A 120 -6.51 7.22 7.46
N ILE A 121 -5.82 6.07 7.47
CA ILE A 121 -4.37 5.98 7.24
C ILE A 121 -3.99 6.59 5.90
N HIS A 122 -4.77 6.35 4.85
CA HIS A 122 -4.51 6.92 3.54
C HIS A 122 -4.64 8.45 3.52
N LEU A 123 -5.68 8.99 4.17
CA LEU A 123 -5.95 10.44 4.20
C LEU A 123 -4.97 11.21 5.09
N GLU A 124 -4.59 10.67 6.25
CA GLU A 124 -3.67 11.33 7.18
C GLU A 124 -2.19 11.14 6.79
N SER A 125 -1.87 10.39 5.73
CA SER A 125 -0.47 10.07 5.38
C SER A 125 0.36 11.33 5.09
N PRO A 126 1.28 11.73 6.01
CA PRO A 126 2.05 12.97 5.88
C PRO A 126 3.11 12.88 4.77
N ASP A 127 3.33 11.69 4.23
CA ASP A 127 4.35 11.42 3.23
C ASP A 127 3.89 11.86 1.82
N LEU A 128 2.57 11.84 1.54
CA LEU A 128 2.01 12.04 0.20
C LEU A 128 2.39 13.35 -0.50
N PRO A 129 2.53 14.50 0.18
CA PRO A 129 2.96 15.76 -0.45
C PRO A 129 4.39 15.73 -0.99
N ARG A 130 5.24 14.80 -0.54
CA ARG A 130 6.67 14.74 -0.90
C ARG A 130 6.95 13.97 -2.20
N LEU A 131 5.93 13.64 -2.96
CA LEU A 131 6.08 12.82 -4.16
C LEU A 131 6.64 13.64 -5.32
N GLN A 132 7.94 13.49 -5.56
CA GLN A 132 8.58 13.95 -6.79
C GLN A 132 8.30 12.97 -7.93
N THR A 133 7.38 13.31 -8.81
CA THR A 133 7.10 12.50 -10.02
C THR A 133 7.96 12.88 -11.21
N VAL A 134 8.61 14.04 -11.14
CA VAL A 134 9.57 14.53 -12.14
C VAL A 134 10.97 14.07 -11.76
N ILE A 135 11.89 14.07 -12.71
CA ILE A 135 13.31 13.84 -12.44
C ILE A 135 13.94 15.20 -12.13
N HIS A 136 14.42 15.36 -10.91
CA HIS A 136 15.13 16.53 -10.44
C HIS A 136 16.63 16.43 -10.72
N PRO A 137 17.35 17.56 -10.72
CA PRO A 137 18.79 17.55 -10.85
C PRO A 137 19.47 16.69 -9.79
N GLY A 138 20.46 15.92 -10.22
CA GLY A 138 21.37 15.17 -9.36
C GLY A 138 22.43 16.06 -8.73
N LEU A 139 23.15 15.53 -7.75
CA LEU A 139 24.30 16.19 -7.15
C LEU A 139 25.40 16.46 -8.20
N GLY A 140 26.03 17.63 -8.11
CA GLY A 140 27.12 18.04 -9.01
C GLY A 140 28.44 17.32 -8.70
N GLY A 141 29.28 17.17 -9.73
CA GLY A 141 30.63 16.60 -9.60
C GLY A 141 30.99 15.58 -10.68
N ALA A 142 32.19 15.02 -10.60
CA ALA A 142 32.61 13.93 -11.46
C ALA A 142 31.85 12.65 -11.09
N LEU A 143 31.02 12.16 -12.01
CA LEU A 143 30.24 10.93 -11.82
C LEU A 143 31.11 9.70 -12.08
N SER A 144 31.13 8.76 -11.14
CA SER A 144 31.71 7.43 -11.32
C SER A 144 30.95 6.58 -12.36
N LYS A 145 29.74 7.01 -12.73
CA LYS A 145 28.77 6.31 -13.56
C LYS A 145 28.46 4.92 -13.02
N ARG A 146 28.29 4.81 -11.71
CA ARG A 146 27.88 3.58 -11.03
C ARG A 146 26.55 3.76 -10.32
N ALA A 147 25.67 2.78 -10.48
CA ALA A 147 24.40 2.72 -9.78
C ALA A 147 24.22 1.37 -9.11
N VAL A 148 23.53 1.37 -7.96
CA VAL A 148 23.04 0.15 -7.32
C VAL A 148 21.51 0.17 -7.29
N ILE A 149 20.90 -0.95 -7.67
CA ILE A 149 19.47 -1.16 -7.54
C ILE A 149 19.22 -2.15 -6.40
N LEU A 150 18.59 -1.67 -5.34
CA LEU A 150 18.10 -2.50 -4.24
C LEU A 150 16.68 -2.94 -4.58
N THR A 151 16.40 -4.24 -4.58
CA THR A 151 15.08 -4.78 -4.96
C THR A 151 14.63 -5.90 -4.05
N PHE A 152 13.31 -5.99 -3.84
CA PHE A 152 12.69 -7.14 -3.22
C PHE A 152 11.48 -7.58 -4.05
N SER A 153 11.39 -8.86 -4.39
CA SER A 153 10.27 -9.37 -5.18
C SER A 153 9.81 -10.73 -4.66
N LEU A 154 8.57 -10.78 -4.14
CA LEU A 154 8.00 -12.01 -3.59
C LEU A 154 7.66 -13.04 -4.68
N THR A 155 7.09 -12.59 -5.80
CA THR A 155 6.58 -13.48 -6.88
C THR A 155 7.37 -13.36 -8.18
N GLY A 156 8.53 -12.70 -8.17
CA GLY A 156 9.38 -12.52 -9.35
C GLY A 156 8.97 -11.36 -10.28
N ASN A 157 7.78 -10.78 -10.15
CA ASN A 157 7.32 -9.67 -11.03
C ASN A 157 8.24 -8.44 -10.99
N GLY A 158 8.77 -8.08 -9.81
CA GLY A 158 9.72 -6.97 -9.67
C GLY A 158 11.04 -7.20 -10.41
N ARG A 159 11.45 -8.46 -10.64
CA ARG A 159 12.73 -8.78 -11.28
C ARG A 159 12.78 -8.29 -12.72
N LYS A 160 11.73 -8.56 -13.51
CA LYS A 160 11.63 -8.06 -14.89
C LYS A 160 11.64 -6.54 -14.98
N ALA A 161 11.00 -5.86 -14.02
CA ALA A 161 11.02 -4.40 -13.95
C ALA A 161 12.43 -3.87 -13.68
N VAL A 162 13.14 -4.45 -12.72
CA VAL A 162 14.50 -4.06 -12.36
C VAL A 162 15.48 -4.31 -13.50
N GLU A 163 15.31 -5.40 -14.26
CA GLU A 163 16.12 -5.65 -15.46
C GLU A 163 15.93 -4.56 -16.53
N GLN A 164 14.69 -4.12 -16.78
CA GLN A 164 14.41 -3.03 -17.72
C GLN A 164 14.95 -1.67 -17.23
N LEU A 165 14.82 -1.40 -15.93
CA LEU A 165 15.39 -0.22 -15.31
C LEU A 165 16.93 -0.20 -15.47
N ALA A 166 17.57 -1.34 -15.17
CA ALA A 166 19.01 -1.51 -15.32
C ALA A 166 19.45 -1.37 -16.79
N ALA A 167 18.69 -1.89 -17.75
CA ALA A 167 18.95 -1.71 -19.17
C ALA A 167 18.92 -0.23 -19.57
N GLY A 168 17.92 0.53 -19.09
CA GLY A 168 17.83 1.97 -19.34
C GLY A 168 18.99 2.77 -18.73
N LEU A 169 19.40 2.43 -17.50
CA LEU A 169 20.57 3.04 -16.87
C LEU A 169 21.87 2.73 -17.65
N ARG A 170 22.06 1.48 -18.08
CA ARG A 170 23.22 1.05 -18.87
C ARG A 170 23.31 1.74 -20.22
N SER A 171 22.18 2.02 -20.89
CA SER A 171 22.21 2.83 -22.11
C SER A 171 22.66 4.27 -21.90
N GLY A 172 22.58 4.79 -20.68
CA GLY A 172 23.19 6.07 -20.28
C GLY A 172 24.59 5.93 -19.66
N SER A 173 25.29 4.84 -20.00
CA SER A 173 26.67 4.53 -19.59
C SER A 173 26.88 4.24 -18.10
N TYR A 174 25.83 3.91 -17.34
CA TYR A 174 26.01 3.45 -15.96
C TYR A 174 26.41 1.98 -15.88
N ASN A 175 27.37 1.66 -15.02
CA ASN A 175 27.56 0.31 -14.50
C ASN A 175 26.56 0.06 -13.37
N VAL A 176 25.80 -1.02 -13.44
CA VAL A 176 24.64 -1.25 -12.57
C VAL A 176 24.79 -2.57 -11.83
N ASP A 177 24.92 -2.48 -10.51
CA ASP A 177 24.83 -3.60 -9.59
C ASP A 177 23.37 -3.79 -9.14
N ILE A 178 22.84 -5.01 -9.22
CA ILE A 178 21.49 -5.34 -8.76
C ILE A 178 21.61 -6.20 -7.50
N VAL A 179 21.13 -5.69 -6.38
CA VAL A 179 21.20 -6.36 -5.08
C VAL A 179 19.79 -6.69 -4.61
N CYS A 180 19.51 -7.99 -4.45
CA CYS A 180 18.24 -8.47 -3.95
C CYS A 180 18.26 -8.50 -2.42
N VAL A 181 17.29 -7.83 -1.79
CA VAL A 181 17.08 -7.89 -0.34
C VAL A 181 16.53 -9.27 0.00
N ARG A 182 17.23 -10.01 0.86
CA ARG A 182 16.86 -11.38 1.25
C ARG A 182 16.27 -11.38 2.65
N PRO A 183 14.96 -11.66 2.81
CA PRO A 183 14.38 -11.83 4.13
C PRO A 183 14.84 -13.16 4.75
N ALA A 184 15.31 -13.11 5.99
CA ALA A 184 15.67 -14.30 6.76
C ALA A 184 14.42 -15.09 7.21
N GLU A 185 13.29 -14.39 7.37
CA GLU A 185 12.07 -14.99 7.91
C GLU A 185 11.30 -15.85 6.89
N PRO A 186 10.80 -17.04 7.28
CA PRO A 186 10.06 -17.94 6.39
C PRO A 186 8.75 -17.36 5.84
N VAL A 187 8.14 -16.39 6.54
CA VAL A 187 6.86 -15.77 6.12
C VAL A 187 6.97 -15.11 4.74
N PHE A 188 8.17 -14.70 4.32
CA PHE A 188 8.43 -14.07 3.03
C PHE A 188 8.84 -15.05 1.92
N ARG A 189 8.67 -16.36 2.12
CA ARG A 189 8.92 -17.37 1.09
C ARG A 189 7.66 -17.60 0.26
N PHE A 190 7.85 -17.70 -1.04
CA PHE A 190 6.78 -18.02 -1.99
C PHE A 190 6.93 -19.46 -2.51
N PRO A 191 5.84 -20.24 -2.69
CA PRO A 191 4.44 -19.91 -2.42
C PRO A 191 4.11 -19.83 -0.93
N MET A 192 3.18 -18.95 -0.57
CA MET A 192 2.82 -18.68 0.83
C MET A 192 1.36 -19.02 1.15
N SER A 193 1.03 -19.15 2.44
CA SER A 193 -0.36 -19.31 2.89
C SER A 193 -1.10 -17.97 2.96
N LEU A 194 -2.44 -18.00 2.94
CA LEU A 194 -3.27 -16.81 3.15
C LEU A 194 -2.97 -16.13 4.50
N GLY A 195 -2.78 -16.91 5.57
CA GLY A 195 -2.43 -16.38 6.88
C GLY A 195 -1.07 -15.67 6.90
N SER A 196 -0.09 -16.22 6.18
CA SER A 196 1.22 -15.58 6.00
C SER A 196 1.09 -14.26 5.23
N PHE A 197 0.24 -14.21 4.19
CA PHE A 197 -0.04 -12.97 3.45
C PHE A 197 -0.68 -11.90 4.33
N VAL A 198 -1.70 -12.25 5.13
CA VAL A 198 -2.32 -11.32 6.08
C VAL A 198 -1.29 -10.78 7.07
N ARG A 199 -0.43 -11.66 7.62
CA ARG A 199 0.65 -11.24 8.53
C ARG A 199 1.59 -10.23 7.87
N ILE A 200 1.97 -10.46 6.62
CA ILE A 200 2.80 -9.53 5.84
C ILE A 200 2.10 -8.18 5.67
N VAL A 201 0.82 -8.17 5.29
CA VAL A 201 0.04 -6.94 5.07
C VAL A 201 -0.10 -6.14 6.36
N VAL A 202 -0.38 -6.82 7.48
CA VAL A 202 -0.46 -6.18 8.81
C VAL A 202 0.87 -5.54 9.19
N ARG A 203 2.00 -6.22 8.98
CA ARG A 203 3.33 -5.64 9.22
C ARG A 203 3.59 -4.41 8.36
N ALA A 204 3.22 -4.45 7.08
CA ALA A 204 3.38 -3.31 6.17
C ALA A 204 2.54 -2.11 6.62
N LEU A 205 1.34 -2.35 7.15
CA LEU A 205 0.45 -1.31 7.66
C LEU A 205 1.04 -0.63 8.88
N PHE A 206 1.51 -1.42 9.85
CA PHE A 206 2.12 -0.96 11.11
C PHE A 206 3.62 -0.66 11.01
N ARG A 207 4.21 -0.78 9.82
CA ARG A 207 5.63 -0.48 9.53
C ARG A 207 6.62 -1.29 10.36
N TYR A 208 6.25 -2.53 10.70
CA TYR A 208 7.13 -3.43 11.41
C TYR A 208 8.12 -4.08 10.41
N PRO A 209 9.43 -3.75 10.46
CA PRO A 209 10.42 -4.20 9.47
C PRO A 209 10.61 -5.73 9.53
N ALA A 210 11.07 -6.33 8.44
CA ALA A 210 11.49 -7.73 8.41
C ALA A 210 12.91 -7.92 8.94
N GLN A 211 13.22 -9.12 9.44
CA GLN A 211 14.62 -9.55 9.54
C GLN A 211 15.12 -9.88 8.14
N ILE A 212 16.21 -9.23 7.73
CA ILE A 212 16.87 -9.42 6.45
C ILE A 212 18.31 -9.87 6.67
N ASP A 213 18.84 -10.64 5.73
CA ASP A 213 20.27 -10.89 5.66
C ASP A 213 21.00 -9.57 5.38
N ARG A 214 22.26 -9.47 5.81
CA ARG A 214 23.12 -8.33 5.49
C ARG A 214 23.14 -8.11 3.98
N LEU A 215 23.01 -6.86 3.56
CA LEU A 215 23.05 -6.54 2.13
C LEU A 215 24.45 -6.82 1.57
N ASP A 216 24.48 -7.66 0.54
CA ASP A 216 25.69 -7.95 -0.24
C ASP A 216 25.87 -6.88 -1.33
N VAL A 217 26.11 -5.63 -0.90
CA VAL A 217 26.39 -4.50 -1.80
C VAL A 217 27.90 -4.29 -1.87
N PRO A 218 28.52 -4.34 -3.06
CA PRO A 218 29.93 -4.00 -3.22
C PRO A 218 30.22 -2.59 -2.68
N ARG A 219 31.27 -2.44 -1.86
CA ARG A 219 31.76 -1.12 -1.40
C ARG A 219 32.38 -0.38 -2.59
N ARG A 220 31.56 0.42 -3.27
CA ARG A 220 31.91 1.21 -4.46
C ARG A 220 31.33 2.62 -4.32
N ASP A 221 31.91 3.57 -5.04
CA ASP A 221 31.35 4.91 -5.17
C ASP A 221 30.18 4.84 -6.14
N TYR A 222 28.97 4.71 -5.60
CA TYR A 222 27.72 4.82 -6.37
C TYR A 222 27.27 6.27 -6.40
N ASP A 223 26.99 6.78 -7.61
CA ASP A 223 26.39 8.11 -7.76
C ASP A 223 24.87 8.06 -7.60
N LEU A 224 24.26 6.89 -7.84
CA LEU A 224 22.82 6.70 -7.84
C LEU A 224 22.41 5.39 -7.14
N VAL A 225 21.48 5.49 -6.20
CA VAL A 225 20.81 4.34 -5.58
C VAL A 225 19.35 4.31 -5.99
N VAL A 226 18.91 3.21 -6.59
CA VAL A 226 17.49 3.03 -6.90
C VAL A 226 16.91 1.95 -5.99
N VAL A 227 15.85 2.27 -5.26
CA VAL A 227 15.14 1.29 -4.42
C VAL A 227 13.83 0.91 -5.07
N GLU A 228 13.71 -0.37 -5.38
CA GLU A 228 12.48 -0.99 -5.86
C GLU A 228 11.79 -1.75 -4.73
N SER A 229 10.50 -1.45 -4.53
CA SER A 229 9.67 -2.18 -3.57
C SER A 229 8.28 -2.44 -4.14
N PRO A 230 7.71 -3.65 -3.95
CA PRO A 230 6.29 -3.86 -4.14
C PRO A 230 5.51 -3.10 -3.06
N THR A 231 4.21 -2.89 -3.33
CA THR A 231 3.28 -2.33 -2.35
C THR A 231 2.44 -3.42 -1.73
N TRP A 232 2.35 -3.41 -0.40
CA TRP A 232 1.51 -4.30 0.38
C TRP A 232 0.41 -3.47 1.03
N LEU A 233 -0.76 -3.53 0.40
CA LEU A 233 -1.93 -2.72 0.73
C LEU A 233 -1.65 -1.22 0.61
N LEU A 234 -1.21 -0.58 1.69
CA LEU A 234 -0.86 0.85 1.73
C LEU A 234 0.60 1.10 2.15
N GLY A 235 1.37 0.06 2.47
CA GLY A 235 2.76 0.13 2.92
C GLY A 235 3.75 -0.35 1.87
N MET A 236 5.03 -0.02 2.05
CA MET A 236 6.12 -0.66 1.32
C MET A 236 6.42 -2.05 1.90
N ALA A 237 7.23 -2.84 1.20
CA ALA A 237 7.55 -4.19 1.66
C ALA A 237 8.40 -4.14 2.93
N ALA A 238 8.04 -4.93 3.94
CA ALA A 238 8.77 -5.01 5.21
C ALA A 238 10.28 -5.33 5.06
N PRO A 239 10.73 -6.17 4.10
CA PRO A 239 12.16 -6.34 3.82
C PRO A 239 12.85 -5.05 3.34
N VAL A 240 12.17 -4.25 2.52
CA VAL A 240 12.71 -2.95 2.08
C VAL A 240 12.67 -1.92 3.21
N GLU A 241 11.66 -1.95 4.07
CA GLU A 241 11.64 -1.12 5.29
C GLU A 241 12.83 -1.41 6.20
N ALA A 242 13.23 -2.68 6.33
CA ALA A 242 14.40 -3.07 7.10
C ALA A 242 15.71 -2.46 6.57
N VAL A 243 15.88 -2.37 5.25
CA VAL A 243 17.04 -1.72 4.62
C VAL A 243 17.21 -0.27 5.09
N PHE A 244 16.11 0.49 5.13
CA PHE A 244 16.16 1.90 5.55
C PHE A 244 16.33 2.09 7.06
N GLN A 245 15.91 1.12 7.87
CA GLN A 245 15.99 1.20 9.33
C GLN A 245 17.34 0.72 9.88
N ASP A 246 18.06 -0.11 9.14
CA ASP A 246 19.38 -0.58 9.50
C ASP A 246 20.44 0.53 9.34
N PRO A 247 21.08 1.00 10.43
CA PRO A 247 22.10 2.05 10.37
C PRO A 247 23.30 1.69 9.50
N GLU A 248 23.62 0.40 9.33
CA GLU A 248 24.74 -0.05 8.49
C GLU A 248 24.53 0.29 7.01
N ASN A 249 23.31 0.57 6.59
CA ASN A 249 22.98 0.88 5.20
C ASN A 249 22.98 2.38 4.90
N ARG A 250 23.20 3.25 5.90
CA ARG A 250 23.17 4.71 5.73
C ARG A 250 24.14 5.20 4.65
N TRP A 251 25.33 4.58 4.55
CA TRP A 251 26.34 4.93 3.55
C TRP A 251 25.85 4.76 2.10
N LEU A 252 24.82 3.95 1.84
CA LEU A 252 24.24 3.81 0.50
C LEU A 252 23.50 5.08 0.07
N PHE A 253 22.97 5.84 1.01
CA PHE A 253 22.06 6.94 0.73
C PHE A 253 22.67 8.30 1.01
N GLU A 254 23.46 8.41 2.08
CA GLU A 254 24.01 9.69 2.54
C GLU A 254 24.87 10.35 1.46
N GLY A 255 24.50 11.58 1.09
CA GLY A 255 25.21 12.38 0.08
C GLY A 255 25.14 11.82 -1.33
N ARG A 256 24.17 10.95 -1.65
CA ARG A 256 24.02 10.31 -2.97
C ARG A 256 22.67 10.62 -3.59
N ASP A 257 22.60 10.56 -4.92
CA ASP A 257 21.30 10.62 -5.58
C ASP A 257 20.53 9.33 -5.32
N ALA A 258 19.24 9.46 -5.01
CA ALA A 258 18.36 8.32 -4.79
C ALA A 258 17.08 8.41 -5.60
N ALA A 259 16.61 7.28 -6.12
CA ALA A 259 15.32 7.18 -6.78
C ALA A 259 14.48 6.03 -6.22
N ALA A 260 13.18 6.25 -6.14
CA ALA A 260 12.20 5.26 -5.70
C ALA A 260 11.43 4.69 -6.89
N MET A 261 11.36 3.37 -6.99
CA MET A 261 10.52 2.66 -7.95
C MET A 261 9.53 1.74 -7.22
N VAL A 262 8.26 1.80 -7.58
CA VAL A 262 7.25 0.86 -7.07
C VAL A 262 6.62 0.11 -8.22
N VAL A 263 6.60 -1.22 -8.13
CA VAL A 263 5.87 -2.07 -9.07
C VAL A 263 4.71 -2.72 -8.32
N CYS A 264 3.48 -2.43 -8.72
CA CYS A 264 2.31 -2.93 -7.99
C CYS A 264 1.02 -2.95 -8.83
N ARG A 265 -0.07 -3.45 -8.26
CA ARG A 265 -1.40 -3.49 -8.92
C ARG A 265 -2.20 -2.20 -8.71
N GLY A 266 -1.70 -1.29 -7.88
CA GLY A 266 -2.34 -0.05 -7.44
C GLY A 266 -1.83 0.34 -6.05
N ALA A 267 -2.41 1.39 -5.46
CA ALA A 267 -2.13 1.82 -4.08
C ALA A 267 -0.71 2.32 -3.77
N HIS A 268 0.17 2.49 -4.77
CA HIS A 268 1.59 2.84 -4.56
C HIS A 268 1.88 4.23 -4.02
N ARG A 269 0.92 5.16 -4.02
CA ARG A 269 1.22 6.56 -3.67
C ARG A 269 1.83 6.69 -2.28
N ARG A 270 1.25 6.01 -1.27
CA ARG A 270 1.73 6.06 0.11
C ARG A 270 3.07 5.33 0.28
N SER A 271 3.19 4.10 -0.21
CA SER A 271 4.45 3.33 -0.12
C SER A 271 5.62 4.06 -0.80
N ARG A 272 5.37 4.67 -1.97
CA ARG A 272 6.36 5.49 -2.68
C ARG A 272 6.76 6.72 -1.89
N ALA A 273 5.79 7.40 -1.29
CA ALA A 273 6.04 8.55 -0.44
C ALA A 273 6.85 8.18 0.82
N MET A 274 6.58 7.02 1.41
CA MET A 274 7.36 6.48 2.53
C MET A 274 8.83 6.25 2.14
N MET A 275 9.10 5.67 0.97
CA MET A 275 10.49 5.50 0.48
C MET A 275 11.19 6.84 0.32
N VAL A 276 10.53 7.84 -0.29
CA VAL A 276 11.10 9.20 -0.43
C VAL A 276 11.43 9.80 0.94
N ARG A 277 10.55 9.65 1.93
CA ARG A 277 10.82 10.14 3.29
C ARG A 277 12.02 9.45 3.92
N TRP A 278 12.15 8.13 3.76
CA TRP A 278 13.30 7.39 4.27
C TRP A 278 14.61 7.80 3.60
N MET A 279 14.63 7.89 2.28
CA MET A 279 15.81 8.36 1.53
C MET A 279 16.26 9.75 2.00
N ASN A 280 15.32 10.69 2.13
CA ASN A 280 15.62 12.03 2.67
C ASN A 280 16.15 11.97 4.11
N ARG A 281 15.59 11.11 4.97
CA ARG A 281 16.06 10.94 6.36
C ARG A 281 17.47 10.41 6.45
N LEU A 282 17.88 9.59 5.49
CA LEU A 282 19.24 9.06 5.38
C LEU A 282 20.20 10.02 4.64
N GLY A 283 19.75 11.24 4.31
CA GLY A 283 20.59 12.26 3.69
C GLY A 283 20.79 12.09 2.19
N ALA A 284 19.93 11.33 1.50
CA ALA A 284 19.98 11.23 0.05
C ALA A 284 19.37 12.46 -0.63
N ASN A 285 19.93 12.83 -1.78
CA ASN A 285 19.27 13.72 -2.73
C ASN A 285 18.25 12.89 -3.53
N VAL A 286 16.98 12.92 -3.13
CA VAL A 286 15.94 12.21 -3.88
C VAL A 286 15.74 12.93 -5.21
N VAL A 287 16.05 12.25 -6.32
CA VAL A 287 15.94 12.80 -7.67
C VAL A 287 14.61 12.43 -8.34
N SER A 288 13.99 11.30 -7.96
CA SER A 288 12.69 10.93 -8.51
C SER A 288 12.01 9.80 -7.75
N ALA A 289 10.69 9.71 -7.87
CA ALA A 289 9.90 8.61 -7.34
C ALA A 289 8.75 8.24 -8.28
N ARG A 290 8.80 7.03 -8.88
CA ARG A 290 7.80 6.58 -9.85
C ARG A 290 7.16 5.23 -9.48
N GLY A 291 5.87 5.10 -9.76
CA GLY A 291 5.10 3.87 -9.58
C GLY A 291 4.62 3.37 -10.93
N PHE A 292 4.71 2.06 -11.14
CA PHE A 292 4.33 1.36 -12.36
C PHE A 292 3.28 0.32 -12.01
N GLU A 293 2.16 0.36 -12.73
CA GLU A 293 1.00 -0.47 -12.46
C GLU A 293 0.91 -1.67 -13.41
N HIS A 294 0.40 -2.79 -12.88
CA HIS A 294 -0.06 -3.91 -13.69
C HIS A 294 -1.26 -3.52 -14.57
N GLU A 295 -1.40 -4.21 -15.71
CA GLU A 295 -2.53 -4.03 -16.62
C GLU A 295 -3.85 -4.51 -15.99
N GLY A 296 -4.94 -3.92 -16.47
CA GLY A 296 -6.32 -4.22 -16.07
C GLY A 296 -7.02 -3.03 -15.40
N ARG A 297 -8.26 -3.24 -14.98
CA ARG A 297 -9.06 -2.25 -14.24
C ARG A 297 -9.32 -2.72 -12.82
N GLU A 298 -9.49 -1.78 -11.89
CA GLU A 298 -10.06 -2.11 -10.58
C GLU A 298 -11.54 -2.48 -10.71
N PRO A 299 -12.06 -3.39 -9.86
CA PRO A 299 -11.38 -4.13 -8.79
C PRO A 299 -10.70 -5.43 -9.27
N ARG A 300 -10.83 -5.78 -10.56
CA ARG A 300 -10.35 -7.04 -11.15
C ARG A 300 -8.85 -7.24 -10.95
N ARG A 301 -8.04 -6.17 -11.10
CA ARG A 301 -6.60 -6.20 -10.82
C ARG A 301 -6.30 -6.66 -9.39
N LEU A 302 -6.93 -6.05 -8.39
CA LEU A 302 -6.73 -6.44 -7.00
C LEU A 302 -7.18 -7.88 -6.73
N MET A 303 -8.34 -8.26 -7.27
CA MET A 303 -8.86 -9.63 -7.15
C MET A 303 -7.92 -10.68 -7.75
N SER A 304 -7.21 -10.39 -8.84
CA SER A 304 -6.25 -11.31 -9.46
C SER A 304 -5.15 -11.78 -8.49
N LEU A 305 -4.74 -10.94 -7.53
CA LEU A 305 -3.78 -11.32 -6.50
C LEU A 305 -4.38 -12.36 -5.55
N TRP A 306 -5.61 -12.15 -5.11
CA TRP A 306 -6.31 -13.09 -4.23
C TRP A 306 -6.52 -14.44 -4.92
N PHE A 307 -6.95 -14.44 -6.18
CA PHE A 307 -7.05 -15.66 -6.98
C PHE A 307 -5.69 -16.36 -7.11
N TYR A 308 -4.62 -15.61 -7.40
CA TYR A 308 -3.28 -16.18 -7.48
C TYR A 308 -2.81 -16.78 -6.16
N LEU A 309 -3.06 -16.12 -5.03
CA LEU A 309 -2.66 -16.61 -3.70
C LEU A 309 -3.47 -17.85 -3.28
N ILE A 310 -4.76 -17.89 -3.61
CA ILE A 310 -5.67 -19.01 -3.26
C ILE A 310 -5.42 -20.21 -4.17
N PHE A 311 -5.42 -20.01 -5.50
CA PHE A 311 -5.37 -21.09 -6.47
C PHE A 311 -3.96 -21.41 -6.99
N ARG A 312 -2.96 -20.60 -6.63
CA ARG A 312 -1.55 -20.72 -7.09
C ARG A 312 -1.38 -20.73 -8.61
N ARG A 313 -2.36 -20.18 -9.35
CA ARG A 313 -2.34 -20.06 -10.82
C ARG A 313 -2.50 -18.60 -11.24
N PRO A 314 -1.69 -18.11 -12.20
CA PRO A 314 -1.84 -16.75 -12.71
C PRO A 314 -3.13 -16.63 -13.55
N GLY A 315 -3.94 -15.62 -13.27
CA GLY A 315 -5.16 -15.31 -14.03
C GLY A 315 -6.47 -15.75 -13.34
N PHE A 316 -7.58 -15.29 -13.92
CA PHE A 316 -8.94 -15.69 -13.51
C PHE A 316 -9.38 -16.99 -14.22
N PRO A 317 -10.46 -17.65 -13.77
CA PRO A 317 -11.14 -18.68 -14.57
C PRO A 317 -11.47 -18.16 -15.97
N PRO A 318 -11.48 -19.01 -17.02
CA PRO A 318 -11.67 -18.59 -18.42
C PRO A 318 -12.89 -17.69 -18.68
N VAL A 319 -13.93 -17.82 -17.86
CA VAL A 319 -15.19 -17.07 -17.94
C VAL A 319 -15.07 -15.60 -17.47
N LEU A 320 -14.00 -15.25 -16.73
CA LEU A 320 -13.75 -13.92 -16.14
C LEU A 320 -12.52 -13.21 -16.75
N ALA A 321 -12.16 -13.55 -17.99
CA ALA A 321 -10.91 -13.13 -18.62
C ALA A 321 -10.74 -11.59 -18.74
N GLU A 322 -9.70 -11.07 -18.08
CA GLU A 322 -9.07 -9.75 -18.26
C GLU A 322 -7.59 -9.87 -17.80
N PRO A 323 -6.68 -8.94 -18.19
CA PRO A 323 -5.42 -9.21 -18.89
C PRO A 323 -4.38 -10.07 -18.14
N ARG A 324 -3.38 -10.54 -18.91
CA ARG A 324 -2.26 -11.40 -18.47
C ARG A 324 -1.65 -10.89 -17.16
N TYR A 325 -1.54 -11.78 -16.17
CA TYR A 325 -0.81 -11.54 -14.93
C TYR A 325 0.61 -11.04 -15.23
N GLY A 326 0.97 -9.86 -14.73
CA GLY A 326 2.32 -9.31 -14.91
C GLY A 326 2.32 -7.87 -15.38
N LEU A 327 3.52 -7.31 -15.55
CA LEU A 327 3.68 -6.01 -16.21
C LEU A 327 3.50 -6.18 -17.70
N SER A 328 2.90 -5.20 -18.36
CA SER A 328 2.79 -5.23 -19.80
C SER A 328 4.02 -4.67 -20.49
N GLU A 329 4.15 -4.97 -21.77
CA GLU A 329 5.21 -4.44 -22.62
C GLU A 329 5.26 -2.91 -22.59
N LYS A 330 4.10 -2.24 -22.49
CA LYS A 330 4.06 -0.78 -22.33
C LYS A 330 4.69 -0.35 -21.01
N SER A 331 4.30 -0.95 -19.89
CA SER A 331 4.87 -0.65 -18.57
C SER A 331 6.38 -0.94 -18.52
N LEU A 332 6.82 -2.05 -19.13
CA LEU A 332 8.24 -2.41 -19.22
C LEU A 332 9.04 -1.37 -20.03
N ARG A 333 8.51 -0.89 -21.17
CA ARG A 333 9.11 0.22 -21.92
C ARG A 333 9.17 1.51 -21.10
N GLU A 334 8.12 1.84 -20.36
CA GLU A 334 8.11 3.02 -19.50
C GLU A 334 9.14 2.95 -18.36
N ILE A 335 9.37 1.76 -17.81
CA ILE A 335 10.41 1.51 -16.80
C ILE A 335 11.81 1.68 -17.41
N ARG A 336 12.03 1.16 -18.62
CA ARG A 336 13.29 1.36 -19.34
C ARG A 336 13.55 2.85 -19.61
N MET A 337 12.57 3.57 -20.15
CA MET A 337 12.68 5.02 -20.36
C MET A 337 12.92 5.78 -19.06
N PHE A 338 12.38 5.30 -17.94
CA PHE A 338 12.66 5.89 -16.63
C PHE A 338 14.14 5.73 -16.25
N GLY A 339 14.73 4.56 -16.48
CA GLY A 339 16.19 4.35 -16.31
C GLY A 339 17.03 5.26 -17.20
N GLU A 340 16.66 5.39 -18.49
CA GLU A 340 17.35 6.28 -19.44
C GLU A 340 17.35 7.74 -18.96
N ARG A 341 16.19 8.23 -18.50
CA ARG A 341 16.07 9.60 -18.00
C ARG A 341 16.79 9.81 -16.67
N LEU A 342 16.85 8.80 -15.80
CA LEU A 342 17.65 8.88 -14.57
C LEU A 342 19.15 8.98 -14.89
N ALA A 343 19.63 8.24 -15.88
CA ALA A 343 21.03 8.29 -16.28
C ALA A 343 21.40 9.63 -16.93
N GLY A 344 20.48 10.22 -17.71
CA GLY A 344 20.63 11.51 -18.37
C GLY A 344 20.11 12.71 -17.56
N ARG A 345 19.89 12.57 -16.24
CA ARG A 345 19.41 13.66 -15.40
C ARG A 345 20.39 14.84 -15.41
N PRO A 346 19.90 16.10 -15.33
CA PRO A 346 20.78 17.25 -15.16
C PRO A 346 21.52 17.16 -13.83
N LEU A 347 22.70 17.77 -13.72
CA LEU A 347 23.45 17.86 -12.47
C LEU A 347 23.45 19.31 -11.97
N LEU A 348 23.38 19.48 -10.66
CA LEU A 348 23.59 20.79 -10.04
C LEU A 348 25.01 21.26 -10.34
N GLN A 349 25.18 22.56 -10.63
CA GLN A 349 26.51 23.13 -10.71
C GLN A 349 27.15 23.09 -9.32
N PRO A 350 28.45 22.74 -9.20
CA PRO A 350 29.15 22.93 -7.94
C PRO A 350 29.02 24.41 -7.57
N ALA A 351 28.61 24.71 -6.35
CA ALA A 351 28.62 26.09 -5.87
C ALA A 351 30.04 26.63 -6.03
N SER A 352 30.24 27.59 -6.93
CA SER A 352 31.47 28.35 -7.01
C SER A 352 31.63 29.05 -5.67
N TYR A 353 32.59 28.59 -4.86
CA TYR A 353 33.01 29.33 -3.68
C TYR A 353 33.46 30.71 -4.15
N VAL A 354 32.67 31.73 -3.88
CA VAL A 354 33.14 33.11 -3.93
C VAL A 354 34.10 33.23 -2.77
N THR A 355 35.39 33.05 -3.04
CA THR A 355 36.45 33.60 -2.20
C THR A 355 36.35 35.12 -2.32
N GLU A 356 35.54 35.74 -1.47
CA GLU A 356 35.72 37.15 -1.15
C GLU A 356 37.07 37.27 -0.44
N GLY A 357 38.10 37.53 -1.25
CA GLY A 357 39.37 38.01 -0.77
C GLY A 357 39.15 39.36 -0.11
N SER A 358 39.20 39.39 1.21
CA SER A 358 39.37 40.60 2.00
C SER A 358 40.79 41.14 1.78
N HIS A 359 40.94 41.92 0.71
CA HIS A 359 41.95 42.96 0.58
C HIS A 359 41.24 44.24 0.14
N VAL A 360 40.96 45.13 1.10
CA VAL A 360 41.47 46.52 1.20
C VAL A 360 41.17 47.01 2.60
#